data_AF-A0A929IN74-F1
#
_entry.id   AF-A0A929IN74-F1
#
_cell.length_a   1.000
_cell.length_b   1.000
_cell.length_c   1.000
_cell.angle_alpha   90.00
_cell.angle_beta   90.00
_cell.angle_gamma   90.00
#
_symmetry.space_group_name_H-M   'P 1'
#
loop_
_entity.id
_entity.type
_entity.pdbx_description
1 polymer ?
#
loop_
_entity_poly.entity_id
_entity_poly.type
_entity_poly.pdbx_seq_one_letter_code
_entity_poly.pdbx_strand_id
1 'polypeptide(L)' 'MRIDQIEAVGIDGNGSLWVKLAASTFPYIYREAMEVQWDADRLCLFSQRPRQRT' A
#
# COMPACT_ATOMS: atom_id res chain seq x y z
N MET A 1 -17.14 -9.98 5.31
CA MET A 1 -16.09 -9.82 4.28
C MET A 1 -16.62 -8.89 3.21
N ARG A 2 -15.86 -7.85 2.83
CA ARG A 2 -16.24 -6.90 1.76
C ARG A 2 -15.26 -7.06 0.60
N ILE A 3 -15.77 -7.09 -0.61
CA ILE A 3 -14.96 -7.10 -1.84
C ILE A 3 -14.82 -5.65 -2.30
N ASP A 4 -13.60 -5.26 -2.69
CA ASP A 4 -13.29 -3.97 -3.31
C ASP A 4 -12.48 -4.20 -4.59
N GLN A 5 -12.61 -3.27 -5.53
CA GLN A 5 -11.85 -3.27 -6.78
C GLN A 5 -10.49 -2.59 -6.55
N ILE A 6 -9.44 -3.15 -7.15
CA ILE A 6 -8.16 -2.47 -7.25
C ILE A 6 -8.28 -1.47 -8.41
N GLU A 7 -8.19 -0.18 -8.10
CA GLU A 7 -8.22 0.89 -9.09
C GLU A 7 -6.90 0.94 -9.86
N ALA A 8 -5.77 0.80 -9.16
CA ALA A 8 -4.45 0.82 -9.76
C ALA A 8 -3.41 0.09 -8.91
N VAL A 9 -2.36 -0.38 -9.56
CA VAL A 9 -1.17 -0.97 -8.94
C VAL A 9 0.07 -0.45 -9.65
N GLY A 10 1.16 -0.23 -8.92
CA GLY A 10 2.41 0.20 -9.52
C GLY A 10 3.59 0.15 -8.59
N ILE A 11 4.75 0.52 -9.14
CA ILE A 11 6.00 0.70 -8.40
C ILE A 11 6.33 2.19 -8.46
N ASP A 12 6.62 2.81 -7.32
CA ASP A 12 6.96 4.22 -7.29
C ASP A 12 8.45 4.48 -7.63
N GLY A 13 8.84 5.77 -7.69
CA GLY A 13 10.22 6.16 -7.99
C GLY A 13 11.25 5.69 -6.95
N ASN A 14 10.80 5.23 -5.78
CA ASN A 14 11.65 4.63 -4.76
C ASN A 14 11.70 3.10 -4.87
N GLY A 15 11.00 2.49 -5.81
CA GLY A 15 10.94 1.03 -5.95
C GLY A 15 9.94 0.36 -4.99
N SER A 16 9.13 1.12 -4.26
CA SER A 16 8.08 0.58 -3.40
C SER A 16 6.87 0.16 -4.23
N LEU A 17 6.30 -1.00 -3.94
CA LEU A 17 5.03 -1.44 -4.52
C LEU A 17 3.90 -0.67 -3.84
N TRP A 18 2.93 -0.19 -4.62
CA TRP A 18 1.73 0.45 -4.10
C TRP A 18 0.47 -0.10 -4.77
N VAL A 19 -0.63 -0.11 -4.02
CA VAL A 19 -1.95 -0.57 -4.47
C VAL A 19 -3.00 0.46 -4.04
N LYS A 20 -3.75 0.98 -5.01
CA LYS A 20 -4.86 1.89 -4.79
C LYS A 20 -6.18 1.13 -4.95
N LEU A 21 -7.05 1.22 -3.96
CA LEU A 21 -8.39 0.64 -4.01
C LEU A 21 -9.40 1.71 -4.45
N ALA A 22 -10.50 1.26 -5.05
CA ALA A 22 -11.52 2.16 -5.59
C ALA A 22 -12.31 2.88 -4.49
N ALA A 23 -12.53 2.26 -3.33
CA ALA A 23 -13.36 2.83 -2.27
C ALA A 23 -12.78 2.76 -0.85
N SER A 24 -11.96 1.75 -0.55
CA SER A 24 -11.51 1.51 0.82
C SER A 24 -10.27 2.34 1.18
N THR A 25 -10.28 2.87 2.40
CA THR A 25 -9.13 3.57 3.01
C THR A 25 -8.65 2.83 4.24
N PHE A 26 -7.34 2.83 4.49
CA PHE A 26 -6.77 2.13 5.64
C PHE A 26 -5.85 3.02 6.50
N PRO A 27 -6.35 4.12 7.12
CA PRO A 27 -5.51 5.03 7.92
C PRO A 27 -4.78 4.36 9.10
N TYR A 28 -5.29 3.21 9.57
CA TYR A 28 -4.76 2.48 10.71
C TYR A 28 -4.06 1.16 10.36
N ILE A 29 -3.71 0.93 9.08
CA ILE A 29 -3.07 -0.33 8.64
C ILE A 29 -1.78 -0.65 9.39
N TYR A 30 -1.08 0.38 9.89
CA TYR A 30 0.14 0.22 10.69
C TYR A 30 -0.06 -0.62 11.96
N ARG A 31 -1.29 -0.75 12.45
CA ARG A 31 -1.63 -1.56 13.64
C ARG A 31 -1.60 -3.06 13.38
N GLU A 32 -1.64 -3.48 12.12
CA GLU A 32 -1.64 -4.89 11.74
C GLU A 32 -0.23 -5.52 11.77
N ALA A 33 0.82 -4.73 12.01
CA ALA A 33 2.22 -5.20 12.12
C ALA A 33 2.74 -6.00 10.90
N MET A 34 2.24 -5.69 9.70
CA MET A 34 2.56 -6.40 8.45
C MET A 34 3.57 -5.67 7.53
N GLU A 35 4.27 -4.65 8.02
CA GLU A 35 5.20 -3.81 7.23
C GLU A 35 4.56 -3.13 6.00
N VAL A 36 3.24 -2.95 6.00
CA VAL A 36 2.47 -2.16 5.01
C VAL A 36 2.08 -0.82 5.61
N GLN A 37 2.16 0.24 4.81
CA GLN A 37 1.84 1.60 5.22
C GLN A 37 0.73 2.20 4.36
N TRP A 38 0.08 3.26 4.86
CA TRP A 38 -0.95 4.01 4.17
C TRP A 38 -0.43 5.40 3.77
N ASP A 39 -0.55 5.75 2.49
CA ASP A 39 -0.27 7.08 1.97
C ASP A 39 -1.59 7.86 1.91
N ALA A 40 -1.75 8.85 2.78
CA ALA A 40 -2.97 9.65 2.87
C ALA A 40 -3.14 10.64 1.72
N ASP A 41 -2.05 11.04 1.06
CA ASP A 41 -2.10 11.98 -0.06
C ASP A 41 -2.46 11.26 -1.36
N ARG A 42 -1.97 10.03 -1.52
CA ARG A 42 -2.23 9.18 -2.71
C ARG A 42 -3.41 8.22 -2.56
N LEU A 43 -3.93 8.10 -1.33
CA LEU A 43 -4.99 7.17 -0.94
C LEU A 43 -4.68 5.72 -1.33
N CYS A 44 -3.46 5.26 -1.04
CA CYS A 44 -3.01 3.92 -1.40
C CYS A 44 -2.26 3.23 -0.26
N LEU A 45 -2.23 1.90 -0.32
CA LEU A 45 -1.33 1.09 0.48
C LEU A 45 0.02 0.99 -0.22
N PHE A 46 1.11 1.01 0.52
CA PHE A 46 2.44 0.82 -0.06
C PHE A 46 3.35 -0.03 0.82
N SER A 47 4.26 -0.75 0.16
CA SER A 47 5.29 -1.56 0.78
C SER A 47 6.53 -0.73 1.10
N GLN A 48 7.37 -1.25 2.00
CA GLN A 48 8.75 -0.78 2.07
C GLN A 48 9.49 -1.07 0.76
N ARG A 49 10.57 -0.30 0.52
CA ARG A 49 11.47 -0.52 -0.61
C ARG A 49 12.06 -1.93 -0.54
N PRO A 50 12.06 -2.70 -1.64
CA PRO A 50 12.75 -3.99 -1.69
C PRO A 50 14.22 -3.84 -1.29
N ARG A 51 14.68 -4.74 -0.42
CA ARG A 51 16.09 -4.80 0.00
C ARG A 51 16.70 -6.14 -0.41
N GLN A 52 17.91 -6.08 -0.94
CA GLN A 52 18.69 -7.29 -1.18
C GLN A 52 19.18 -7.82 0.16
N ARG A 53 19.15 -9.15 0.35
CA ARG A 53 19.88 -9.76 1.46
C ARG A 53 21.37 -9.73 1.12
N THR A 54 22.14 -9.08 1.99
CA THR A 54 23.61 -9.11 1.97
C THR A 54 24.12 -10.45 2.52
#